data_AF-A0A929IIR5-F1
#
_entry.id   AF-A0A929IIR5-F1
#
_cell.length_a   1.000
_cell.length_b   1.000
_cell.length_c   1.000
_cell.angle_alpha   90.00
_cell.angle_beta   90.00
_cell.angle_gamma   90.00
#
_symmetry.space_group_name_H-M   'P 1'
#
loop_
_entity.id
_entity.type
_entity.pdbx_description
1 polymer ?
#
loop_
_entity_poly.entity_id
_entity_poly.type
_entity_poly.pdbx_seq_one_letter_code
_entity_poly.pdbx_strand_id
1 'polypeptide(L)'
;MRRAAPPRRDAPPRQDARMTGKPWLKSVSGIRGRLTFWFVAGALGAVLVGGAVVYLSGLDSIKGTLGQTYCQIASRIVGQAETRFTDAADRLGRIATDVLTAEVALEGRQIYENRPDEWREARLRRLADEWNQANNAETRLAQLHPQLSHRLSVMAGLDEESLIRLSVHDVSGLLLAASAPPERRVADAQSWYRTVAGATDHFIHMDSAGLDRKLVIATPVWGGVRIAGYAVAEYDFPRFIDPIENISFGDSGEVALVDYAGVSIGGQSRFYHIQALALRPPQTGTSANAERAPGEPYWVGVPGEEAWPLWDRLVCVAPLRSINEMRAALSLPPWAITVTQAPGESYAALSHSLQS
;
A
#
# COMPACT_ATOMS: atom_id res chain seq x y z
N MET A 1 16.75 7.89 112.34
CA MET A 1 17.78 8.62 113.11
C MET A 1 18.44 9.66 112.21
N ARG A 2 18.45 10.91 112.69
CA ARG A 2 19.35 12.06 112.40
C ARG A 2 19.91 12.31 110.97
N ARG A 3 19.47 13.45 110.43
CA ARG A 3 20.19 14.58 109.77
C ARG A 3 21.45 14.26 108.94
N ALA A 4 21.43 14.70 107.68
CA ALA A 4 22.35 15.74 107.15
C ALA A 4 21.86 16.25 105.77
N ALA A 5 21.67 17.57 105.65
CA ALA A 5 21.64 18.29 104.37
C ALA A 5 23.07 18.76 104.03
N PRO A 6 23.43 18.92 102.74
CA PRO A 6 23.78 20.27 102.23
C PRO A 6 23.45 20.42 100.70
N PRO A 7 23.92 21.46 99.96
CA PRO A 7 23.23 22.73 99.78
C PRO A 7 22.86 23.09 98.32
N ARG A 8 22.08 24.17 98.19
CA ARG A 8 21.66 24.91 96.98
C ARG A 8 22.79 25.32 96.03
N ARG A 9 22.47 25.33 94.71
CA ARG A 9 22.86 26.23 93.59
C ARG A 9 22.82 25.40 92.29
N ASP A 10 22.29 25.78 91.13
CA ASP A 10 22.01 27.08 90.51
C ASP A 10 20.78 26.98 89.57
N ALA A 11 20.13 28.12 89.36
CA ALA A 11 19.00 28.27 88.44
C ALA A 11 19.47 28.24 86.97
N PRO A 12 18.73 27.58 86.05
CA PRO A 12 19.01 27.70 84.62
C PRO A 12 18.49 29.04 84.08
N PRO A 13 19.26 29.76 83.24
CA PRO A 13 18.77 30.98 82.63
C PRO A 13 17.72 30.66 81.55
N ARG A 14 16.60 31.39 81.61
CA ARG A 14 15.61 31.52 80.55
C ARG A 14 16.29 31.96 79.26
N GLN A 15 16.17 31.17 78.20
CA GLN A 15 16.43 31.62 76.83
C GLN A 15 15.12 32.17 76.26
N ASP A 16 15.12 33.48 76.03
CA ASP A 16 14.07 34.20 75.33
C ASP A 16 14.01 33.77 73.87
N ALA A 17 12.85 33.25 73.47
CA ALA A 17 12.48 33.04 72.09
C ALA A 17 12.34 34.40 71.38
N ARG A 18 13.41 34.89 70.75
CA ARG A 18 13.33 35.94 69.74
C ARG A 18 13.11 35.31 68.38
N MET A 19 11.90 35.50 67.84
CA MET A 19 11.60 35.36 66.42
C MET A 19 12.53 36.29 65.63
N THR A 20 13.55 35.72 64.99
CA THR A 20 14.33 36.39 63.95
C THR A 20 13.75 36.02 62.59
N GLY A 21 13.26 37.03 61.89
CA GLY A 21 12.62 36.90 60.59
C GLY A 21 13.51 36.19 59.55
N LYS A 22 12.85 35.37 58.73
CA LYS A 22 13.40 34.63 57.59
C LYS A 22 14.35 35.51 56.75
N PRO A 23 15.68 35.29 56.80
CA PRO A 23 16.67 36.13 56.12
C PRO A 23 16.82 35.83 54.62
N TRP A 24 16.14 34.82 54.08
CA TRP A 24 16.29 34.40 52.68
C TRP A 24 15.81 35.46 51.66
N LEU A 25 14.82 36.31 51.99
CA LEU A 25 14.29 37.30 51.05
C LEU A 25 15.16 38.56 50.85
N LYS A 26 16.18 38.82 51.67
CA LYS A 26 17.04 40.02 51.56
C LYS A 26 18.39 39.79 50.88
N SER A 27 18.75 38.56 50.52
CA SER A 27 20.01 38.26 49.82
C SER A 27 19.92 38.39 48.28
N VAL A 28 18.71 38.55 47.73
CA VAL A 28 18.47 38.58 46.28
C VAL A 28 18.71 39.97 45.65
N SER A 29 18.80 41.05 46.44
CA SER A 29 18.94 42.43 45.91
C SER A 29 20.38 42.97 45.83
N GLY A 30 21.38 42.20 46.27
CA GLY A 30 22.80 42.58 46.13
C GLY A 30 23.38 42.18 44.77
N ILE A 31 24.38 42.93 44.27
CA ILE A 31 25.08 42.62 42.99
C ILE A 31 25.55 41.16 42.93
N ARG A 32 26.03 40.61 44.05
CA ARG A 32 26.42 39.19 44.17
C ARG A 32 25.24 38.22 44.02
N GLY A 33 24.09 38.52 44.62
CA GLY A 33 22.88 37.69 44.50
C GLY A 33 22.30 37.67 43.09
N ARG A 34 22.35 38.82 42.39
CA ARG A 34 22.00 38.90 40.95
C ARG A 34 22.94 38.07 40.08
N LEU A 35 24.24 38.12 40.33
CA LEU A 35 25.24 37.34 39.59
C LEU A 35 25.05 35.83 39.79
N THR A 36 24.82 35.38 41.04
CA THR A 36 24.53 33.97 41.33
C THR A 36 23.21 33.53 40.69
N PHE A 37 22.17 34.36 40.70
CA PHE A 37 20.90 34.06 40.02
C PHE A 37 21.08 33.88 38.51
N TRP A 38 21.79 34.79 37.83
CA TRP A 38 22.07 34.65 36.39
C TRP A 38 22.92 33.42 36.07
N PHE A 39 23.87 33.06 36.94
CA PHE A 39 24.67 31.85 36.76
C PHE A 39 23.84 30.58 36.91
N VAL A 40 23.00 30.50 37.95
CA VAL A 40 22.08 29.37 38.18
C VAL A 40 21.05 29.29 37.05
N ALA A 41 20.47 30.41 36.62
CA ALA A 41 19.53 30.46 35.51
C ALA A 41 20.19 30.06 34.18
N GLY A 42 21.43 30.48 33.93
CA GLY A 42 22.22 30.07 32.76
C GLY A 42 22.56 28.59 32.78
N ALA A 43 22.95 28.04 33.94
CA ALA A 43 23.22 26.61 34.10
C ALA A 43 21.95 25.77 33.92
N LEU A 44 20.82 26.17 34.53
CA LEU A 44 19.52 25.52 34.30
C LEU A 44 19.10 25.60 32.83
N GLY A 45 19.29 26.76 32.19
CA GLY A 45 19.02 26.93 30.76
C GLY A 45 19.85 25.98 29.90
N ALA A 46 21.15 25.84 30.18
CA ALA A 46 22.03 24.91 29.47
C ALA A 46 21.63 23.44 29.68
N VAL A 47 21.24 23.06 30.90
CA VAL A 47 20.76 21.71 31.21
C VAL A 47 19.44 21.41 30.50
N LEU A 48 18.50 22.36 30.49
CA LEU A 48 17.22 22.22 29.79
C LEU A 48 17.42 22.09 28.27
N VAL A 49 18.28 22.92 27.68
CA VAL A 49 18.61 22.83 26.24
C VAL A 49 19.31 21.51 25.94
N GLY A 50 20.29 21.09 26.74
CA GLY A 50 20.97 19.82 26.58
C GLY A 50 20.03 18.63 26.68
N GLY A 51 19.14 18.63 27.69
CA GLY A 51 18.10 17.62 27.85
C GLY A 51 17.14 17.58 26.67
N ALA A 52 16.71 18.73 26.16
CA ALA A 52 15.84 18.82 24.99
C ALA A 52 16.51 18.25 23.72
N VAL A 53 17.79 18.57 23.48
CA VAL A 53 18.52 18.05 22.32
C VAL A 53 18.69 16.53 22.38
N VAL A 54 19.06 15.99 23.55
CA VAL A 54 19.19 14.53 23.74
C VAL A 54 17.85 13.84 23.54
N TYR A 55 16.77 14.42 24.06
CA TYR A 55 15.41 13.89 23.89
C TYR A 55 14.99 13.87 22.41
N LEU A 56 15.15 14.98 21.69
CA LEU A 56 14.81 15.07 20.27
C LEU A 56 15.66 14.10 19.42
N SER A 57 16.97 14.03 19.68
CA SER A 57 17.86 13.10 18.99
C SER A 57 17.51 11.63 19.26
N GLY A 58 17.11 11.31 20.49
CA GLY A 58 16.65 9.96 20.85
C GLY A 58 15.35 9.59 20.13
N LEU A 59 14.41 10.52 20.03
CA LEU A 59 13.17 10.33 19.28
C LEU A 59 13.43 10.08 17.79
N ASP A 60 14.29 10.88 17.16
CA ASP A 60 14.63 10.72 15.75
C ASP A 60 15.33 9.38 15.48
N SER A 61 16.21 8.95 16.38
CA SER A 61 16.84 7.63 16.28
C SER A 61 15.81 6.50 16.34
N ILE A 62 14.84 6.58 17.25
CA ILE A 62 13.82 5.53 17.41
C ILE A 62 12.85 5.54 16.23
N LYS A 63 12.45 6.72 15.74
CA LYS A 63 11.69 6.87 14.50
C LYS A 63 12.43 6.22 13.32
N GLY A 64 13.74 6.45 13.23
CA GLY A 64 14.59 5.85 12.20
C GLY A 64 14.59 4.33 12.26
N THR A 65 14.76 3.74 13.45
CA THR A 65 14.73 2.28 13.62
C THR A 65 13.36 1.69 13.30
N LEU A 66 12.27 2.24 13.84
CA LEU A 66 10.91 1.77 13.58
C LEU A 66 10.55 1.89 12.10
N GLY A 67 10.85 3.03 11.48
CA GLY A 67 10.62 3.26 10.05
C GLY A 67 11.38 2.27 9.17
N GLN A 68 12.64 1.95 9.52
CA GLN A 68 13.40 0.91 8.82
C GLN A 68 12.77 -0.48 8.99
N THR A 69 12.31 -0.84 10.19
CA THR A 69 11.61 -2.10 10.43
C THR A 69 10.35 -2.21 9.57
N TYR A 70 9.51 -1.17 9.52
CA TYR A 70 8.33 -1.16 8.66
C TYR A 70 8.69 -1.29 7.18
N CYS A 71 9.80 -0.69 6.74
CA CYS A 71 10.26 -0.85 5.37
C CYS A 71 10.83 -2.23 5.04
N GLN A 72 11.46 -2.91 6.01
CA GLN A 72 11.87 -4.30 5.83
C GLN A 72 10.64 -5.23 5.70
N ILE A 73 9.61 -5.00 6.53
CA ILE A 73 8.33 -5.71 6.41
C ILE A 73 7.72 -5.43 5.03
N ALA A 74 7.58 -4.16 4.64
CA ALA A 74 7.02 -3.76 3.35
C ALA A 74 7.77 -4.40 2.18
N SER A 75 9.11 -4.44 2.22
CA SER A 75 9.95 -5.07 1.19
C SER A 75 9.65 -6.55 1.03
N ARG A 76 9.49 -7.27 2.14
CA ARG A 76 9.16 -8.70 2.11
C ARG A 76 7.78 -8.94 1.50
N ILE A 77 6.81 -8.10 1.85
CA ILE A 77 5.44 -8.17 1.35
C ILE A 77 5.41 -7.82 -0.15
N VAL A 78 6.17 -6.80 -0.58
CA VAL A 78 6.37 -6.47 -2.00
C VAL A 78 6.88 -7.69 -2.75
N GLY A 79 7.91 -8.37 -2.24
CA GLY A 79 8.42 -9.60 -2.88
C GLY A 79 7.34 -10.66 -3.07
N GLN A 80 6.52 -10.91 -2.04
CA GLN A 80 5.42 -11.88 -2.12
C GLN A 80 4.33 -11.45 -3.11
N ALA A 81 3.96 -10.16 -3.11
CA ALA A 81 2.98 -9.60 -4.01
C ALA A 81 3.44 -9.67 -5.47
N GLU A 82 4.67 -9.23 -5.76
CA GLU A 82 5.25 -9.27 -7.10
C GLU A 82 5.34 -10.69 -7.64
N THR A 83 5.77 -11.66 -6.82
CA THR A 83 5.76 -13.08 -7.21
C THR A 83 4.35 -13.52 -7.60
N ARG A 84 3.34 -13.21 -6.78
CA ARG A 84 1.96 -13.62 -7.05
C ARG A 84 1.39 -13.01 -8.34
N PHE A 85 1.61 -11.71 -8.55
CA PHE A 85 1.19 -11.02 -9.78
C PHE A 85 1.95 -11.54 -11.01
N THR A 86 3.25 -11.79 -10.90
CA THR A 86 4.07 -12.34 -11.98
C THR A 86 3.64 -13.76 -12.31
N ASP A 87 3.40 -14.61 -11.31
CA ASP A 87 2.92 -15.97 -11.52
C ASP A 87 1.56 -15.99 -12.26
N ALA A 88 0.66 -15.08 -11.91
CA ALA A 88 -0.63 -14.92 -12.58
C ALA A 88 -0.46 -14.45 -14.04
N ALA A 89 0.44 -13.51 -14.28
CA ALA A 89 0.77 -13.02 -15.61
C ALA A 89 1.44 -14.11 -16.47
N ASP A 90 2.38 -14.86 -15.92
CA ASP A 90 3.07 -15.98 -16.60
C ASP A 90 2.10 -17.12 -16.93
N ARG A 91 1.17 -17.45 -16.02
CA ARG A 91 0.10 -18.40 -16.29
C ARG A 91 -0.73 -17.97 -17.50
N LEU A 92 -1.13 -16.71 -17.55
CA LEU A 92 -1.88 -16.17 -18.68
C LEU A 92 -1.04 -16.10 -19.96
N GLY A 93 0.25 -15.75 -19.85
CA GLY A 93 1.20 -15.76 -20.96
C GLY A 93 1.29 -17.13 -21.62
N ARG A 94 1.34 -18.22 -20.82
CA ARG A 94 1.30 -19.60 -21.34
C ARG A 94 0.02 -19.92 -22.09
N ILE A 95 -1.14 -19.42 -21.63
CA ILE A 95 -2.42 -19.55 -22.36
C ILE A 95 -2.34 -18.81 -23.69
N ALA A 96 -1.78 -17.59 -23.69
CA ALA A 96 -1.70 -16.74 -24.87
C ALA A 96 -0.75 -17.27 -25.94
N THR A 97 0.29 -18.00 -25.55
CA THR A 97 1.24 -18.65 -26.46
C THR A 97 0.85 -20.08 -26.84
N ASP A 98 -0.26 -20.60 -26.31
CA ASP A 98 -0.74 -21.93 -26.65
C ASP A 98 -1.20 -21.99 -28.12
N VAL A 99 -0.89 -23.11 -28.78
CA VAL A 99 -1.19 -23.33 -30.21
C VAL A 99 -2.68 -23.19 -30.50
N LEU A 100 -3.54 -23.80 -29.67
CA LEU A 100 -4.99 -23.74 -29.89
C LEU A 100 -5.52 -22.31 -29.68
N THR A 101 -5.00 -21.58 -28.69
CA THR A 101 -5.37 -20.17 -28.47
C THR A 101 -5.00 -19.32 -29.67
N ALA A 102 -3.80 -19.48 -30.22
CA ALA A 102 -3.31 -18.72 -31.36
C ALA A 102 -4.12 -19.03 -32.64
N GLU A 103 -4.42 -20.31 -32.90
CA GLU A 103 -5.24 -20.74 -34.04
C GLU A 103 -6.65 -20.15 -33.98
N VAL A 104 -7.34 -20.27 -32.84
CA VAL A 104 -8.70 -19.73 -32.66
C VAL A 104 -8.71 -18.20 -32.79
N ALA A 105 -7.70 -17.51 -32.24
CA ALA A 105 -7.58 -16.06 -32.39
C ALA A 105 -7.34 -15.63 -33.84
N LEU A 106 -6.50 -16.38 -34.58
CA LEU A 106 -6.24 -16.15 -36.00
C LEU A 106 -7.49 -16.38 -36.85
N GLU A 107 -8.24 -17.46 -36.61
CA GLU A 107 -9.51 -17.73 -37.27
C GLU A 107 -10.52 -16.59 -37.04
N GLY A 108 -10.66 -16.15 -35.78
CA GLY A 108 -11.51 -15.02 -35.41
C GLY A 108 -11.12 -13.75 -36.17
N ARG A 109 -9.82 -13.43 -36.21
CA ARG A 109 -9.28 -12.29 -36.95
C ARG A 109 -9.59 -12.37 -38.45
N GLN A 110 -9.41 -13.53 -39.08
CA GLN A 110 -9.62 -13.71 -40.52
C GLN A 110 -11.05 -13.41 -40.97
N ILE A 111 -12.04 -13.60 -40.10
CA ILE A 111 -13.46 -13.26 -40.40
C ILE A 111 -13.61 -11.77 -40.74
N TYR A 112 -12.86 -10.92 -40.04
CA TYR A 112 -12.93 -9.46 -40.17
C TYR A 112 -11.87 -8.90 -41.12
N GLU A 113 -10.85 -9.68 -41.45
CA GLU A 113 -9.76 -9.26 -42.31
C GLU A 113 -10.28 -8.91 -43.71
N ASN A 114 -10.03 -7.67 -44.15
CA ASN A 114 -10.53 -7.08 -45.40
C ASN A 114 -12.05 -6.77 -45.45
N ARG A 115 -12.75 -6.76 -44.32
CA ARG A 115 -14.16 -6.33 -44.25
C ARG A 115 -14.29 -4.82 -43.96
N PRO A 116 -15.26 -4.11 -44.57
CA PRO A 116 -15.53 -2.71 -44.24
C PRO A 116 -15.96 -2.52 -42.79
N ASP A 117 -15.61 -1.39 -42.19
CA ASP A 117 -15.88 -1.08 -40.78
C ASP A 117 -17.36 -1.16 -40.43
N GLU A 118 -18.24 -0.65 -41.30
CA GLU A 118 -19.69 -0.73 -41.14
C GLU A 118 -20.19 -2.18 -41.02
N TRP A 119 -19.60 -3.10 -41.80
CA TRP A 119 -19.93 -4.53 -41.71
C TRP A 119 -19.44 -5.13 -40.39
N ARG A 120 -18.22 -4.76 -39.96
CA ARG A 120 -17.64 -5.24 -38.69
C ARG A 120 -18.50 -4.80 -37.51
N GLU A 121 -18.86 -3.51 -37.44
CA GLU A 121 -19.74 -2.99 -36.40
C GLU A 121 -21.12 -3.66 -36.39
N ALA A 122 -21.75 -3.80 -37.57
CA ALA A 122 -23.05 -4.45 -37.67
C ALA A 122 -23.00 -5.92 -37.23
N ARG A 123 -21.89 -6.62 -37.52
CA ARG A 123 -21.69 -8.01 -37.08
C ARG A 123 -21.49 -8.10 -35.56
N LEU A 124 -20.65 -7.25 -34.98
CA LEU A 124 -20.40 -7.23 -33.53
C LEU A 124 -21.68 -6.91 -32.76
N ARG A 125 -22.48 -5.92 -33.21
CA ARG A 125 -23.79 -5.61 -32.61
C ARG A 125 -24.73 -6.81 -32.64
N ARG A 126 -24.85 -7.47 -33.80
CA ARG A 126 -25.69 -8.67 -33.94
C ARG A 126 -25.25 -9.80 -32.98
N LEU A 127 -23.95 -10.05 -32.89
CA LEU A 127 -23.40 -11.08 -32.01
C LEU A 127 -23.64 -10.74 -30.52
N ALA A 128 -23.61 -9.46 -30.16
CA ALA A 128 -23.96 -8.99 -28.81
C ALA A 128 -25.46 -9.15 -28.52
N ASP A 129 -26.33 -8.87 -29.48
CA ASP A 129 -27.77 -9.07 -29.35
C ASP A 129 -28.12 -10.56 -29.19
N GLU A 130 -27.52 -11.43 -30.02
CA GLU A 130 -27.64 -12.90 -29.90
C GLU A 130 -27.17 -13.41 -28.52
N TRP A 131 -26.13 -12.80 -27.96
CA TRP A 131 -25.64 -13.14 -26.62
C TRP A 131 -26.61 -12.77 -25.50
N ASN A 132 -27.21 -11.57 -25.62
CA ASN A 132 -28.16 -11.06 -24.66
C ASN A 132 -29.50 -11.84 -24.70
N GLN A 133 -29.86 -12.35 -25.89
CA GLN A 133 -31.02 -13.22 -26.08
C GLN A 133 -30.81 -14.67 -25.57
N ALA A 134 -29.56 -15.08 -25.34
CA ALA A 134 -29.29 -16.40 -24.77
C ALA A 134 -29.72 -16.46 -23.29
N ASN A 135 -30.72 -17.27 -23.00
CA ASN A 135 -31.43 -17.32 -21.72
C ASN A 135 -30.62 -17.93 -20.56
N ASN A 136 -29.52 -18.64 -20.85
CA ASN A 136 -28.71 -19.28 -19.81
C ASN A 136 -27.22 -19.37 -20.21
N ALA A 137 -26.38 -19.70 -19.22
CA ALA A 137 -24.93 -19.83 -19.35
C ALA A 137 -24.51 -20.91 -20.36
N GLU A 138 -25.22 -22.04 -20.40
CA GLU A 138 -24.93 -23.15 -21.29
C GLU A 138 -25.10 -22.76 -22.77
N THR A 139 -26.20 -22.07 -23.09
CA THR A 139 -26.48 -21.56 -24.45
C THR A 139 -25.44 -20.54 -24.88
N ARG A 140 -24.92 -19.72 -23.95
CA ARG A 140 -23.85 -18.76 -24.23
C ARG A 140 -22.53 -19.46 -24.51
N LEU A 141 -22.15 -20.45 -23.70
CA LEU A 141 -20.93 -21.24 -23.93
C LEU A 141 -20.97 -22.03 -25.24
N ALA A 142 -22.14 -22.52 -25.64
CA ALA A 142 -22.33 -23.23 -26.92
C ALA A 142 -22.07 -22.35 -28.16
N GLN A 143 -22.09 -21.02 -28.01
CA GLN A 143 -21.75 -20.06 -29.09
C GLN A 143 -20.23 -19.77 -29.18
N LEU A 144 -19.42 -20.33 -28.28
CA LEU A 144 -17.97 -20.14 -28.21
C LEU A 144 -17.22 -21.35 -28.76
N HIS A 145 -15.91 -21.21 -28.96
CA HIS A 145 -15.07 -22.31 -29.41
C HIS A 145 -15.01 -23.42 -28.33
N PRO A 146 -15.53 -24.64 -28.59
CA PRO A 146 -15.83 -25.62 -27.55
C PRO A 146 -14.57 -26.21 -26.91
N GLN A 147 -13.57 -26.59 -27.72
CA GLN A 147 -12.34 -27.23 -27.21
C GLN A 147 -11.52 -26.26 -26.36
N LEU A 148 -11.40 -25.00 -26.82
CA LEU A 148 -10.67 -23.97 -26.10
C LEU A 148 -11.41 -23.57 -24.83
N SER A 149 -12.73 -23.40 -24.88
CA SER A 149 -13.54 -23.09 -23.68
C SER A 149 -13.45 -24.20 -22.63
N HIS A 150 -13.52 -25.47 -23.03
CA HIS A 150 -13.32 -26.60 -22.12
C HIS A 150 -11.93 -26.57 -21.48
N ARG A 151 -10.87 -26.35 -22.26
CA ARG A 151 -9.50 -26.26 -21.75
C ARG A 151 -9.35 -25.09 -20.75
N LEU A 152 -9.88 -23.92 -21.07
CA LEU A 152 -9.88 -22.77 -20.16
C LEU A 152 -10.65 -23.06 -18.88
N SER A 153 -11.77 -23.80 -18.96
CA SER A 153 -12.51 -24.25 -17.77
C SER A 153 -11.70 -25.19 -16.90
N VAL A 154 -10.96 -26.14 -17.48
CA VAL A 154 -10.07 -27.03 -16.73
C VAL A 154 -8.96 -26.23 -16.07
N MET A 155 -8.32 -25.31 -16.80
CA MET A 155 -7.27 -24.45 -16.24
C MET A 155 -7.79 -23.54 -15.13
N ALA A 156 -9.01 -23.01 -15.28
CA ALA A 156 -9.62 -22.18 -14.26
C ALA A 156 -9.96 -22.98 -13.00
N GLY A 157 -10.40 -24.23 -13.15
CA GLY A 157 -10.65 -25.13 -12.03
C GLY A 157 -9.40 -25.61 -11.29
N LEU A 158 -8.19 -25.32 -11.78
CA LEU A 158 -6.94 -25.59 -11.07
C LEU A 158 -6.48 -24.40 -10.19
N ASP A 159 -7.07 -23.21 -10.36
CA ASP A 159 -6.71 -21.97 -9.68
C ASP A 159 -7.93 -21.47 -8.87
N GLU A 160 -8.36 -22.27 -7.88
CA GLU A 160 -9.74 -22.24 -7.36
C GLU A 160 -10.10 -21.04 -6.46
N GLU A 161 -9.15 -20.35 -5.81
CA GLU A 161 -9.54 -19.41 -4.74
C GLU A 161 -9.86 -17.99 -5.21
N SER A 162 -9.21 -17.50 -6.27
CA SER A 162 -9.34 -16.09 -6.68
C SER A 162 -9.66 -15.88 -8.16
N LEU A 163 -9.51 -16.89 -9.03
CA LEU A 163 -9.78 -16.74 -10.45
C LEU A 163 -11.28 -16.81 -10.73
N ILE A 164 -11.83 -15.74 -11.30
CA ILE A 164 -13.23 -15.67 -11.73
C ILE A 164 -13.39 -16.30 -13.11
N ARG A 165 -12.50 -15.93 -14.05
CA ARG A 165 -12.63 -16.32 -15.46
C ARG A 165 -11.32 -16.22 -16.22
N LEU A 166 -11.15 -17.13 -17.17
CA LEU A 166 -10.23 -17.00 -18.29
C LEU A 166 -11.04 -16.80 -19.57
N SER A 167 -10.64 -15.87 -20.43
CA SER A 167 -11.25 -15.65 -21.73
C SER A 167 -10.24 -15.31 -22.81
N VAL A 168 -10.61 -15.60 -24.05
CA VAL A 168 -9.85 -15.25 -25.25
C VAL A 168 -10.75 -14.43 -26.16
N HIS A 169 -10.24 -13.28 -26.58
CA HIS A 169 -10.91 -12.33 -27.47
C HIS A 169 -10.11 -12.18 -28.76
N ASP A 170 -10.76 -11.86 -29.87
CA ASP A 170 -10.06 -11.42 -31.09
C ASP A 170 -9.60 -9.95 -30.99
N VAL A 171 -8.89 -9.47 -32.01
CA VAL A 171 -8.47 -8.06 -32.11
C VAL A 171 -9.62 -7.05 -32.07
N SER A 172 -10.83 -7.45 -32.45
CA SER A 172 -12.03 -6.60 -32.43
C SER A 172 -12.75 -6.63 -31.07
N GLY A 173 -12.22 -7.37 -30.10
CA GLY A 173 -12.80 -7.52 -28.77
C GLY A 173 -13.94 -8.54 -28.69
N LEU A 174 -14.21 -9.30 -29.76
CA LEU A 174 -15.20 -10.37 -29.73
C LEU A 174 -14.68 -11.55 -28.90
N LEU A 175 -15.51 -12.03 -27.98
CA LEU A 175 -15.24 -13.23 -27.21
C LEU A 175 -15.25 -14.48 -28.11
N LEU A 176 -14.13 -15.22 -28.12
CA LEU A 176 -13.95 -16.46 -28.87
C LEU A 176 -14.09 -17.69 -27.98
N ALA A 177 -13.57 -17.64 -26.76
CA ALA A 177 -13.62 -18.73 -25.80
C ALA A 177 -13.58 -18.21 -24.36
N ALA A 178 -14.16 -18.95 -23.42
CA ALA A 178 -14.10 -18.62 -22.00
C ALA A 178 -14.26 -19.86 -21.11
N SER A 179 -13.68 -19.80 -19.91
CA SER A 179 -13.92 -20.79 -18.85
C SER A 179 -15.34 -20.72 -18.29
N ALA A 180 -15.92 -19.51 -18.27
CA ALA A 180 -17.29 -19.22 -17.86
C ALA A 180 -17.83 -18.06 -18.72
N PRO A 181 -19.13 -18.02 -19.07
CA PRO A 181 -19.64 -16.99 -19.98
C PRO A 181 -19.68 -15.63 -19.29
N PRO A 182 -19.08 -14.57 -19.88
CA PRO A 182 -19.25 -13.20 -19.40
C PRO A 182 -20.66 -12.66 -19.61
N GLU A 183 -20.95 -11.54 -18.94
CA GLU A 183 -22.17 -10.77 -19.18
C GLU A 183 -22.26 -10.27 -20.62
N ARG A 184 -21.11 -9.88 -21.20
CA ARG A 184 -21.03 -9.30 -22.55
C ARG A 184 -20.16 -10.14 -23.47
N ARG A 185 -20.58 -10.29 -24.72
CA ARG A 185 -19.81 -10.97 -25.77
C ARG A 185 -18.70 -10.12 -26.37
N VAL A 186 -18.86 -8.80 -26.36
CA VAL A 186 -17.92 -7.86 -26.97
C VAL A 186 -17.30 -7.00 -25.86
N ALA A 187 -15.98 -6.82 -25.93
CA ALA A 187 -15.19 -6.13 -24.92
C ALA A 187 -15.06 -4.61 -25.15
N ASP A 188 -15.72 -4.04 -26.16
CA ASP A 188 -15.68 -2.61 -26.53
C ASP A 188 -15.92 -1.64 -25.35
N ALA A 189 -16.82 -2.03 -24.45
CA ALA A 189 -17.15 -1.26 -23.27
C ALA A 189 -16.18 -1.47 -22.09
N GLN A 190 -15.32 -2.49 -22.14
CA GLN A 190 -14.41 -2.84 -21.05
C GLN A 190 -13.21 -1.90 -21.02
N SER A 191 -12.83 -1.42 -19.84
CA SER A 191 -11.70 -0.50 -19.67
C SER A 191 -10.39 -1.10 -20.18
N TRP A 192 -10.10 -2.35 -19.81
CA TRP A 192 -8.90 -3.06 -20.23
C TRP A 192 -8.76 -3.10 -21.76
N TYR A 193 -9.87 -3.35 -22.47
CA TYR A 193 -9.85 -3.47 -23.92
C TYR A 193 -9.51 -2.12 -24.56
N ARG A 194 -10.09 -1.02 -24.09
CA ARG A 194 -9.77 0.32 -24.59
C ARG A 194 -8.31 0.71 -24.34
N THR A 195 -7.70 0.22 -23.25
CA THR A 195 -6.30 0.46 -22.94
C THR A 195 -5.35 -0.31 -23.85
N VAL A 196 -5.70 -1.55 -24.23
CA VAL A 196 -4.82 -2.42 -25.04
C VAL A 196 -5.16 -2.41 -26.54
N ALA A 197 -6.34 -1.90 -26.92
CA ALA A 197 -6.76 -1.77 -28.30
C ALA A 197 -5.83 -0.79 -29.02
N GLY A 198 -5.11 -1.29 -30.03
CA GLY A 198 -4.13 -0.52 -30.79
C GLY A 198 -2.68 -0.69 -30.34
N ALA A 199 -2.41 -1.43 -29.26
CA ALA A 199 -1.05 -1.87 -28.96
C ALA A 199 -0.50 -2.72 -30.12
N THR A 200 0.76 -2.51 -30.49
CA THR A 200 1.45 -3.25 -31.57
C THR A 200 2.55 -4.17 -31.07
N ASP A 201 3.03 -3.92 -29.86
CA ASP A 201 4.16 -4.62 -29.25
C ASP A 201 3.69 -5.57 -28.14
N HIS A 202 4.63 -6.31 -27.54
CA HIS A 202 4.33 -7.13 -26.37
C HIS A 202 3.95 -6.25 -25.17
N PHE A 203 2.91 -6.65 -24.44
CA PHE A 203 2.47 -5.96 -23.23
C PHE A 203 1.86 -6.94 -22.23
N ILE A 204 1.82 -6.53 -20.96
CA ILE A 204 1.00 -7.14 -19.94
C ILE A 204 0.18 -6.02 -19.32
N HIS A 205 -1.12 -5.99 -19.62
CA HIS A 205 -2.06 -5.13 -18.94
C HIS A 205 -2.44 -5.76 -17.63
N MET A 206 -2.37 -4.98 -16.57
CA MET A 206 -2.78 -5.40 -15.24
C MET A 206 -3.45 -4.21 -14.61
N ASP A 207 -4.76 -4.28 -14.36
CA ASP A 207 -5.46 -3.20 -13.68
C ASP A 207 -6.59 -3.71 -12.78
N SER A 208 -6.80 -3.00 -11.68
CA SER A 208 -7.97 -3.22 -10.84
C SER A 208 -9.10 -2.35 -11.40
N ALA A 209 -10.10 -2.95 -12.01
CA ALA A 209 -11.20 -2.21 -12.61
C ALA A 209 -12.14 -1.65 -11.52
N GLY A 210 -11.79 -0.51 -10.94
CA GLY A 210 -12.65 0.31 -10.08
C GLY A 210 -13.57 -0.45 -9.11
N LEU A 211 -14.81 0.03 -8.96
CA LEU A 211 -15.86 -0.46 -8.04
C LEU A 211 -16.15 -1.98 -8.13
N ASP A 212 -15.75 -2.63 -9.22
CA ASP A 212 -16.07 -4.03 -9.48
C ASP A 212 -15.19 -5.00 -8.68
N ARG A 213 -14.17 -4.49 -7.95
CA ARG A 213 -13.26 -5.28 -7.10
C ARG A 213 -12.62 -6.46 -7.87
N LYS A 214 -12.34 -6.27 -9.16
CA LYS A 214 -11.70 -7.27 -10.03
C LYS A 214 -10.31 -6.82 -10.44
N LEU A 215 -9.40 -7.78 -10.49
CA LEU A 215 -8.12 -7.63 -11.16
C LEU A 215 -8.23 -8.24 -12.54
N VAL A 216 -7.95 -7.43 -13.56
CA VAL A 216 -7.92 -7.87 -14.94
C VAL A 216 -6.47 -7.90 -15.39
N ILE A 217 -6.02 -9.07 -15.83
CA ILE A 217 -4.75 -9.24 -16.52
C ILE A 217 -5.04 -9.56 -17.98
N ALA A 218 -4.45 -8.82 -18.91
CA ALA A 218 -4.58 -9.08 -20.34
C ALA A 218 -3.21 -9.09 -21.04
N THR A 219 -3.02 -10.03 -21.94
CA THR A 219 -1.79 -10.22 -22.72
C THR A 219 -2.14 -10.46 -24.19
N PRO A 220 -1.31 -10.03 -25.14
CA PRO A 220 -1.56 -10.29 -26.55
C PRO A 220 -1.38 -11.78 -26.88
N VAL A 221 -2.28 -12.29 -27.74
CA VAL A 221 -2.14 -13.56 -28.44
C VAL A 221 -1.50 -13.27 -29.80
N TRP A 222 -0.37 -13.91 -30.09
CA TRP A 222 0.38 -13.67 -31.32
C TRP A 222 -0.02 -14.63 -32.43
N GLY A 223 -0.34 -14.07 -33.60
CA GLY A 223 -0.54 -14.77 -34.86
C GLY A 223 0.63 -14.55 -35.80
N GLY A 224 1.79 -15.11 -35.46
CA GLY A 224 3.05 -14.78 -36.12
C GLY A 224 3.61 -13.45 -35.61
N VAL A 225 3.78 -12.47 -36.50
CA VAL A 225 4.39 -11.16 -36.17
C VAL A 225 3.36 -10.08 -35.77
N ARG A 226 2.08 -10.44 -35.69
CA ARG A 226 0.99 -9.52 -35.36
C ARG A 226 0.15 -10.08 -34.25
N ILE A 227 -0.47 -9.20 -33.47
CA ILE A 227 -1.47 -9.58 -32.48
C ILE A 227 -2.71 -10.10 -33.21
N ALA A 228 -3.12 -11.33 -32.87
CA ALA A 228 -4.32 -12.00 -33.37
C ALA A 228 -5.51 -11.84 -32.41
N GLY A 229 -5.24 -11.57 -31.14
CA GLY A 229 -6.26 -11.38 -30.12
C GLY A 229 -5.66 -11.13 -28.74
N TYR A 230 -6.45 -11.36 -27.71
CA TYR A 230 -6.10 -11.08 -26.33
C TYR A 230 -6.54 -12.25 -25.44
N ALA A 231 -5.62 -12.73 -24.60
CA ALA A 231 -5.97 -13.62 -23.50
C ALA A 231 -6.17 -12.77 -22.25
N VAL A 232 -7.23 -13.04 -21.50
CA VAL A 232 -7.65 -12.25 -20.35
C VAL A 232 -7.92 -13.17 -19.17
N ALA A 233 -7.41 -12.80 -18.01
CA ALA A 233 -7.76 -13.40 -16.73
C ALA A 233 -8.43 -12.35 -15.84
N GLU A 234 -9.57 -12.71 -15.26
CA GLU A 234 -10.29 -11.92 -14.26
C GLU A 234 -10.17 -12.62 -12.91
N TYR A 235 -9.67 -11.92 -11.91
CA TYR A 235 -9.58 -12.37 -10.52
C TYR A 235 -10.48 -11.54 -9.61
N ASP A 236 -11.04 -12.16 -8.57
CA ASP A 236 -11.62 -11.48 -7.42
C ASP A 236 -10.46 -10.82 -6.68
N PHE A 237 -10.36 -9.50 -6.79
CA PHE A 237 -9.19 -8.79 -6.32
C PHE A 237 -9.01 -8.87 -4.80
N PRO A 238 -10.05 -8.67 -3.97
CA PRO A 238 -9.98 -8.93 -2.53
C PRO A 238 -9.42 -10.31 -2.20
N ARG A 239 -9.94 -11.38 -2.81
CA ARG A 239 -9.40 -12.73 -2.57
C ARG A 239 -7.99 -12.92 -3.11
N PHE A 240 -7.65 -12.23 -4.20
CA PHE A 240 -6.32 -12.26 -4.77
C PHE A 240 -5.29 -11.62 -3.83
N ILE A 241 -5.62 -10.51 -3.18
CA ILE A 241 -4.71 -9.78 -2.28
C ILE A 241 -4.85 -10.18 -0.80
N ASP A 242 -5.85 -10.98 -0.44
CA ASP A 242 -6.11 -11.41 0.95
C ASP A 242 -4.85 -11.93 1.69
N PRO A 243 -3.97 -12.74 1.09
CA PRO A 243 -2.73 -13.19 1.77
C PRO A 243 -1.73 -12.07 2.08
N ILE A 244 -1.83 -10.94 1.36
CA ILE A 244 -0.99 -9.75 1.51
C ILE A 244 -1.59 -8.84 2.60
N GLU A 245 -2.90 -8.60 2.56
CA GLU A 245 -3.60 -7.71 3.50
C GLU A 245 -3.80 -8.33 4.89
N ASN A 246 -3.86 -9.66 5.01
CA ASN A 246 -4.00 -10.36 6.30
C ASN A 246 -2.70 -10.45 7.12
N ILE A 247 -1.63 -9.82 6.68
CA ILE A 247 -0.38 -9.75 7.43
C ILE A 247 -0.55 -8.74 8.57
N SER A 248 -0.73 -9.26 9.79
CA SER A 248 -0.78 -8.47 11.01
C SER A 248 0.54 -8.52 11.76
N PHE A 249 0.90 -7.41 12.42
CA PHE A 249 2.03 -7.34 13.34
C PHE A 249 1.66 -6.44 14.52
N GLY A 250 1.65 -7.01 15.71
CA GLY A 250 1.03 -6.35 16.85
C GLY A 250 -0.50 -6.26 16.71
N ASP A 251 -1.11 -5.43 17.56
CA ASP A 251 -2.57 -5.27 17.63
C ASP A 251 -3.09 -4.26 16.60
N SER A 252 -2.26 -3.30 16.20
CA SER A 252 -2.61 -2.19 15.32
C SER A 252 -1.79 -2.10 14.02
N GLY A 253 -0.95 -3.11 13.74
CA GLY A 253 -0.18 -3.17 12.51
C GLY A 253 -1.08 -3.36 11.30
N GLU A 254 -0.87 -2.53 10.28
CA GLU A 254 -1.65 -2.51 9.06
C GLU A 254 -0.74 -2.58 7.84
N VAL A 255 -1.18 -3.39 6.88
CA VAL A 255 -0.62 -3.48 5.54
C VAL A 255 -1.72 -3.13 4.55
N ALA A 256 -1.45 -2.24 3.60
CA ALA A 256 -2.42 -1.93 2.55
C ALA A 256 -1.73 -1.78 1.19
N LEU A 257 -2.33 -2.37 0.16
CA LEU A 257 -2.00 -2.07 -1.23
C LEU A 257 -2.71 -0.75 -1.62
N VAL A 258 -1.96 0.23 -2.10
CA VAL A 258 -2.46 1.57 -2.43
C VAL A 258 -2.07 2.00 -3.83
N ASP A 259 -2.88 2.87 -4.42
CA ASP A 259 -2.54 3.56 -5.66
C ASP A 259 -1.57 4.72 -5.42
N TYR A 260 -1.22 5.42 -6.50
CA TYR A 260 -0.34 6.58 -6.46
C TYR A 260 -0.84 7.74 -5.59
N ALA A 261 -2.13 7.79 -5.26
CA ALA A 261 -2.75 8.78 -4.40
C ALA A 261 -2.87 8.32 -2.94
N GLY A 262 -2.43 7.09 -2.63
CA GLY A 262 -2.56 6.49 -1.30
C GLY A 262 -3.94 5.92 -1.02
N VAL A 263 -4.79 5.79 -2.05
CA VAL A 263 -6.11 5.17 -1.93
C VAL A 263 -5.93 3.66 -1.96
N SER A 264 -6.48 2.98 -0.96
CA SER A 264 -6.42 1.51 -0.89
C SER A 264 -7.10 0.88 -2.12
N ILE A 265 -6.38 -0.05 -2.74
CA ILE A 265 -6.84 -0.85 -3.86
C ILE A 265 -7.31 -2.16 -3.24
N GLY A 266 -8.62 -2.27 -2.95
CA GLY A 266 -9.23 -3.50 -2.42
C GLY A 266 -9.78 -3.41 -0.98
N GLY A 267 -9.24 -2.48 -0.19
CA GLY A 267 -9.64 -2.21 1.20
C GLY A 267 -10.31 -0.84 1.41
N GLN A 268 -10.47 -0.44 2.68
CA GLN A 268 -10.97 0.88 3.04
C GLN A 268 -9.85 1.91 2.95
N SER A 269 -10.11 3.04 2.29
CA SER A 269 -9.15 4.14 2.23
C SER A 269 -8.93 4.73 3.62
N ARG A 270 -7.66 4.91 3.99
CA ARG A 270 -7.25 5.52 5.26
C ARG A 270 -6.50 6.81 5.00
N PHE A 271 -6.79 7.82 5.82
CA PHE A 271 -6.27 9.16 5.61
C PHE A 271 -4.73 9.25 5.72
N TYR A 272 -4.11 8.46 6.61
CA TYR A 272 -2.66 8.47 6.78
C TYR A 272 -1.89 7.90 5.58
N HIS A 273 -2.46 6.97 4.83
CA HIS A 273 -1.86 6.48 3.58
C HIS A 273 -1.84 7.58 2.52
N ILE A 274 -2.96 8.27 2.36
CA ILE A 274 -3.11 9.42 1.45
C ILE A 274 -2.13 10.54 1.86
N GLN A 275 -2.05 10.87 3.15
CA GLN A 275 -1.10 11.87 3.62
C GLN A 275 0.36 11.48 3.40
N ALA A 276 0.73 10.22 3.67
CA ALA A 276 2.10 9.76 3.47
C ALA A 276 2.55 9.95 2.01
N LEU A 277 1.69 9.55 1.05
CA LEU A 277 1.98 9.71 -0.38
C LEU A 277 1.85 11.17 -0.86
N ALA A 278 1.04 12.01 -0.21
CA ALA A 278 1.00 13.44 -0.49
C ALA A 278 2.26 14.18 0.00
N LEU A 279 2.79 13.80 1.17
CA LEU A 279 4.02 14.37 1.73
C LEU A 279 5.25 13.98 0.91
N ARG A 280 5.31 12.72 0.49
CA ARG A 280 6.40 12.20 -0.33
C ARG A 280 5.85 11.23 -1.37
N PRO A 281 5.54 11.70 -2.59
CA PRO A 281 5.03 10.81 -3.62
C PRO A 281 6.11 9.82 -4.08
N PRO A 282 5.73 8.59 -4.47
CA PRO A 282 6.66 7.64 -5.06
C PRO A 282 7.22 8.21 -6.38
N GLN A 283 8.54 8.33 -6.47
CA GLN A 283 9.18 8.76 -7.71
C GLN A 283 9.23 7.59 -8.69
N THR A 284 8.34 7.60 -9.69
CA THR A 284 8.45 6.73 -10.88
C THR A 284 9.33 7.40 -11.91
N GLY A 285 10.49 6.81 -12.21
CA GLY A 285 11.47 7.39 -13.12
C GLY A 285 10.98 7.45 -14.57
N THR A 286 10.67 8.66 -15.06
CA THR A 286 10.52 8.94 -16.50
C THR A 286 11.06 10.31 -16.93
N SER A 287 11.85 11.01 -16.10
CA SER A 287 12.53 12.25 -16.53
C SER A 287 13.99 11.99 -16.89
N ALA A 288 14.40 12.38 -18.10
CA ALA A 288 15.71 12.14 -18.70
C ALA A 288 16.91 12.80 -17.97
N ASN A 289 16.68 13.58 -16.91
CA ASN A 289 17.73 14.29 -16.15
C ASN A 289 17.67 14.05 -14.63
N ALA A 290 16.93 13.06 -14.15
CA ALA A 290 16.97 12.69 -12.73
C ALA A 290 18.01 11.59 -12.50
N GLU A 291 19.09 11.94 -11.80
CA GLU A 291 20.10 11.03 -11.28
C GLU A 291 19.44 9.91 -10.45
N ARG A 292 19.40 8.70 -11.03
CA ARG A 292 19.34 7.35 -10.44
C ARG A 292 18.83 7.21 -8.98
N ALA A 293 17.56 6.80 -8.86
CA ALA A 293 17.13 5.50 -8.29
C ALA A 293 15.63 5.28 -8.55
N PRO A 294 15.16 4.11 -9.02
CA PRO A 294 13.74 3.76 -8.97
C PRO A 294 13.40 3.26 -7.57
N GLY A 295 12.31 3.75 -7.00
CA GLY A 295 11.42 2.94 -6.15
C GLY A 295 12.05 2.04 -5.07
N GLU A 296 12.88 2.57 -4.18
CA GLU A 296 13.23 1.91 -2.92
C GLU A 296 12.17 2.23 -1.84
N PRO A 297 11.89 1.31 -0.90
CA PRO A 297 11.04 1.57 0.23
C PRO A 297 11.54 2.78 1.04
N TYR A 298 10.61 3.65 1.44
CA TYR A 298 10.91 4.80 2.29
C TYR A 298 9.82 4.96 3.34
N TRP A 299 10.15 5.57 4.46
CA TRP A 299 9.17 5.89 5.49
C TRP A 299 8.98 7.40 5.64
N VAL A 300 7.80 7.76 6.13
CA VAL A 300 7.39 9.14 6.39
C VAL A 300 6.68 9.19 7.73
N GLY A 301 6.93 10.26 8.50
CA GLY A 301 6.14 10.57 9.68
C GLY A 301 4.90 11.35 9.27
N VAL A 302 3.74 10.81 9.60
CA VAL A 302 2.43 11.46 9.41
C VAL A 302 1.99 12.01 10.77
N PRO A 303 1.64 13.31 10.87
CA PRO A 303 1.21 13.89 12.13
C PRO A 303 0.13 13.05 12.82
N GLY A 304 0.31 12.85 14.13
CA GLY A 304 -0.49 11.92 14.93
C GLY A 304 -2.00 12.17 14.89
N GLU A 305 -2.77 11.11 15.11
CA GLU A 305 -4.22 11.17 15.32
C GLU A 305 -4.54 11.87 16.66
N GLU A 306 -5.77 12.34 16.85
CA GLU A 306 -6.19 13.04 18.08
C GLU A 306 -5.85 12.29 19.38
N ALA A 307 -5.80 10.96 19.33
CA ALA A 307 -5.43 10.11 20.47
C ALA A 307 -3.95 10.17 20.85
N TRP A 308 -3.05 10.57 19.94
CA TRP A 308 -1.60 10.59 20.12
C TRP A 308 -0.95 11.86 19.52
N PRO A 309 -1.31 13.07 19.97
CA PRO A 309 -0.91 14.32 19.31
C PRO A 309 0.60 14.61 19.38
N LEU A 310 1.33 13.92 20.26
CA LEU A 310 2.77 14.07 20.45
C LEU A 310 3.61 13.09 19.61
N TRP A 311 2.97 12.09 18.99
CA TRP A 311 3.66 10.99 18.32
C TRP A 311 3.16 10.85 16.88
N ASP A 312 4.09 10.98 15.93
CA ASP A 312 3.77 10.78 14.51
C ASP A 312 3.46 9.31 14.25
N ARG A 313 2.47 9.03 13.39
CA ARG A 313 2.34 7.70 12.80
C ARG A 313 3.41 7.53 11.74
N LEU A 314 4.23 6.49 11.86
CA LEU A 314 5.19 6.15 10.82
C LEU A 314 4.53 5.27 9.77
N VAL A 315 4.64 5.67 8.50
CA VAL A 315 4.15 4.91 7.36
C VAL A 315 5.33 4.60 6.46
N CYS A 316 5.63 3.33 6.22
CA CYS A 316 6.52 2.95 5.13
C CYS A 316 5.72 2.75 3.85
N VAL A 317 6.26 3.23 2.73
CA VAL A 317 5.74 3.07 1.38
C VAL A 317 6.78 2.30 0.56
N ALA A 318 6.39 1.18 -0.02
CA ALA A 318 7.23 0.31 -0.82
C ALA A 318 6.59 0.07 -2.21
N PRO A 319 7.14 0.66 -3.29
CA PRO A 319 6.58 0.49 -4.64
C PRO A 319 6.66 -0.95 -5.15
N LEU A 320 5.65 -1.41 -5.89
CA LEU A 320 5.67 -2.67 -6.64
C LEU A 320 6.43 -2.48 -7.96
N ARG A 321 7.75 -2.46 -7.91
CA ARG A 321 8.65 -2.13 -9.05
C ARG A 321 8.34 -2.92 -10.31
N SER A 322 8.39 -4.24 -10.24
CA SER A 322 8.24 -5.13 -11.41
C SER A 322 6.86 -4.96 -12.04
N ILE A 323 5.82 -4.81 -11.21
CA ILE A 323 4.44 -4.61 -11.66
C ILE A 323 4.25 -3.21 -12.24
N ASN A 324 4.86 -2.19 -11.63
CA ASN A 324 4.79 -0.82 -12.12
C ASN A 324 5.53 -0.64 -13.45
N GLU A 325 6.59 -1.41 -13.72
CA GLU A 325 7.25 -1.46 -15.03
C GLU A 325 6.30 -2.03 -16.10
N MET A 326 5.58 -3.13 -15.81
CA MET A 326 4.57 -3.68 -16.73
C MET A 326 3.41 -2.70 -16.96
N ARG A 327 2.92 -2.07 -15.88
CA ARG A 327 1.84 -1.07 -15.92
C ARG A 327 2.25 0.19 -16.70
N ALA A 328 3.51 0.62 -16.59
CA ALA A 328 4.04 1.80 -17.29
C ALA A 328 4.04 1.63 -18.82
N ALA A 329 4.19 0.40 -19.34
CA ALA A 329 4.10 0.12 -20.78
C ALA A 329 2.74 0.55 -21.38
N LEU A 330 1.70 0.63 -20.54
CA LEU A 330 0.35 1.06 -20.91
C LEU A 330 -0.06 2.37 -20.22
N SER A 331 0.90 3.14 -19.69
CA SER A 331 0.67 4.40 -18.98
C SER A 331 -0.32 4.28 -17.80
N LEU A 332 -0.37 3.12 -17.15
CA LEU A 332 -1.23 2.91 -15.99
C LEU A 332 -0.58 3.50 -14.71
N PRO A 333 -1.37 4.04 -13.76
CA PRO A 333 -0.83 4.60 -12.53
C PRO A 333 -0.11 3.55 -11.67
N PRO A 334 0.97 3.92 -10.96
CA PRO A 334 1.73 2.96 -10.15
C PRO A 334 0.99 2.56 -8.87
N TRP A 335 1.35 1.38 -8.35
CA TRP A 335 0.89 0.82 -7.08
C TRP A 335 2.04 0.68 -6.08
N ALA A 336 1.70 0.70 -4.79
CA ALA A 336 2.65 0.52 -3.69
C ALA A 336 2.01 -0.23 -2.52
N ILE A 337 2.83 -0.91 -1.72
CA ILE A 337 2.43 -1.44 -0.43
C ILE A 337 2.80 -0.42 0.64
N THR A 338 1.87 -0.20 1.57
CA THR A 338 2.09 0.62 2.75
C THR A 338 2.07 -0.26 4.00
N VAL A 339 2.92 0.08 4.96
CA VAL A 339 3.03 -0.60 6.25
C VAL A 339 3.07 0.44 7.36
N THR A 340 2.19 0.30 8.34
CA THR A 340 2.09 1.26 9.45
C THR A 340 1.53 0.60 10.72
N GLN A 341 1.60 1.30 11.84
CA GLN A 341 1.06 0.87 13.12
C GLN A 341 0.58 2.10 13.90
N ALA A 342 -0.31 1.92 14.88
CA ALA A 342 -0.73 3.04 15.73
C ALA A 342 0.44 3.54 16.61
N PRO A 343 0.62 4.87 16.76
CA PRO A 343 1.72 5.42 17.55
C PRO A 343 1.79 4.89 18.98
N GLY A 344 0.65 4.68 19.64
CA GLY A 344 0.60 4.12 21.00
C GLY A 344 1.29 2.77 21.14
N GLU A 345 1.25 1.95 20.11
CA GLU A 345 1.92 0.64 20.09
C GLU A 345 3.37 0.77 19.59
N SER A 346 3.59 1.53 18.50
CA SER A 346 4.94 1.79 17.95
C SER A 346 5.90 2.35 18.99
N TYR A 347 5.41 3.23 19.88
CA TYR A 347 6.19 3.92 20.91
C TYR A 347 5.91 3.41 22.32
N ALA A 348 5.25 2.25 22.49
CA ALA A 348 4.84 1.73 23.80
C ALA A 348 5.99 1.69 24.81
N ALA A 349 7.16 1.18 24.41
CA ALA A 349 8.35 1.09 25.26
C ALA A 349 8.82 2.47 25.76
N LEU A 350 8.77 3.50 24.92
CA LEU A 350 9.10 4.87 25.29
C LEU A 350 8.06 5.48 26.20
N SER A 351 6.78 5.30 25.88
CA SER A 351 5.68 5.84 26.66
C SER A 351 5.70 5.32 28.11
N HIS A 352 6.02 4.04 28.30
CA HIS A 352 6.16 3.45 29.63
C HIS A 352 7.35 4.04 30.41
N SER A 353 8.50 4.27 29.76
CA SER A 353 9.67 4.88 30.41
C SER A 353 9.48 6.35 30.82
N LEU A 354 8.56 7.08 30.18
CA LEU A 354 8.24 8.47 30.50
C LEU A 354 7.19 8.60 31.61
N GLN A 355 6.44 7.53 31.89
CA GLN A 355 5.42 7.48 32.93
C GLN A 355 5.95 6.96 34.28
N SER A 356 7.04 6.17 34.25
CA SER A 356 7.79 5.71 35.43
C SER A 356 8.74 6.78 35.94
#